data_AF-A0A358DC53-F1
#
_entry.id   AF-A0A358DC53-F1
#
_cell.length_a   1.000
_cell.length_b   1.000
_cell.length_c   1.000
_cell.angle_alpha   90.00
_cell.angle_beta   90.00
_cell.angle_gamma   90.00
#
_symmetry.space_group_name_H-M   'P 1'
#
loop_
_entity.id
_entity.type
_entity.pdbx_description
1 polymer ?
#
loop_
_entity_poly.entity_id
_entity_poly.type
_entity_poly.pdbx_seq_one_letter_code
_entity_poly.pdbx_strand_id
1 'polypeptide(L)' 'MTTYQDDIAAIRDLKQQHGPAWDAINPESVARMRAQNRFRTGLEIAQYTADIMR' A
#
# COMPACT_ATOMS: atom_id res chain seq x y z
N MET A 1 3.54 9.48 11.02
CA MET A 1 2.23 9.11 10.47
C MET A 1 2.36 7.69 9.97
N THR A 2 1.39 6.83 10.28
CA THR A 2 1.51 5.40 9.99
C THR A 2 1.28 5.18 8.50
N THR A 3 2.18 4.45 7.83
CA THR A 3 2.07 4.08 6.41
C THR A 3 0.69 3.56 6.03
N TYR A 4 0.00 2.91 6.98
CA TYR A 4 -1.37 2.43 6.83
C TYR A 4 -2.42 3.55 6.66
N GLN A 5 -2.36 4.61 7.47
CA GLN A 5 -3.30 5.73 7.36
C GLN A 5 -3.06 6.53 6.07
N ASP A 6 -1.79 6.68 5.69
CA ASP A 6 -1.41 7.36 4.44
C ASP A 6 -1.88 6.56 3.21
N ASP A 7 -1.76 5.22 3.24
CA ASP A 7 -2.28 4.35 2.17
C ASP A 7 -3.81 4.47 2.03
N ILE A 8 -4.56 4.51 3.14
CA ILE A 8 -6.02 4.67 3.12
C ILE A 8 -6.39 6.01 2.47
N ALA A 9 -5.69 7.09 2.83
CA ALA A 9 -5.92 8.42 2.24
C ALA A 9 -5.65 8.41 0.73
N ALA A 10 -4.51 7.88 0.30
CA ALA A 10 -4.15 7.79 -1.11
C ALA A 10 -5.18 6.98 -1.95
N ILE A 11 -5.71 5.89 -1.39
CA ILE A 11 -6.73 5.07 -2.09
C ILE A 11 -8.09 5.77 -2.11
N ARG A 12 -8.43 6.55 -1.07
CA ARG A 12 -9.64 7.38 -1.06
C ARG A 12 -9.58 8.45 -2.15
N ASP A 13 -8.43 9.11 -2.30
CA ASP A 13 -8.23 10.12 -3.34
C ASP A 13 -8.32 9.49 -4.75
N LEU A 14 -7.72 8.32 -4.96
CA LEU A 14 -7.85 7.56 -6.21
C LEU A 14 -9.29 7.16 -6.49
N LYS A 15 -10.03 6.68 -5.49
CA LYS A 15 -11.44 6.34 -5.61
C LYS A 15 -12.27 7.57 -6.04
N GLN A 16 -11.99 8.72 -5.46
CA GLN A 16 -12.67 9.97 -5.83
C GLN A 16 -12.34 10.40 -7.27
N GLN A 17 -11.10 10.19 -7.73
CA GLN A 17 -10.69 10.48 -9.11
C GLN A 17 -11.37 9.56 -10.14
N HIS A 18 -11.53 8.27 -9.83
CA HIS A 18 -12.15 7.29 -10.73
C HIS A 18 -13.68 7.23 -10.64
N GLY A 19 -14.26 7.87 -9.62
CA GLY A 19 -15.70 8.08 -9.51
C GLY A 19 -16.53 6.80 -9.31
N PRO A 20 -17.78 6.76 -9.80
CA PRO A 20 -18.74 5.70 -9.48
C PRO A 20 -18.29 4.28 -9.87
N ALA A 21 -17.40 4.17 -10.86
CA ALA A 21 -16.86 2.88 -11.29
C ALA A 21 -16.09 2.17 -10.16
N TRP A 22 -15.58 2.90 -9.18
CA TRP A 22 -14.75 2.39 -8.09
C TRP A 22 -15.49 2.37 -6.74
N ASP A 23 -16.80 2.57 -6.73
CA ASP A 23 -17.61 2.61 -5.49
C ASP A 23 -17.57 1.31 -4.68
N ALA A 24 -17.45 0.16 -5.36
CA ALA A 24 -17.32 -1.15 -4.72
C ALA A 24 -15.96 -1.37 -4.03
N ILE A 25 -14.96 -0.52 -4.27
CA ILE A 25 -13.63 -0.66 -3.67
C ILE A 25 -13.64 -0.10 -2.26
N ASN A 26 -13.26 -0.92 -1.29
CA ASN A 26 -13.03 -0.51 0.09
C ASN A 26 -11.55 -0.08 0.28
N PRO A 27 -11.28 1.22 0.55
CA PRO A 27 -9.90 1.71 0.72
C PRO A 27 -9.13 1.03 1.84
N GLU A 28 -9.80 0.64 2.93
CA GLU A 28 -9.16 -0.02 4.07
C GLU A 28 -8.72 -1.45 3.74
N SER A 29 -9.52 -2.18 2.96
CA SER A 29 -9.14 -3.52 2.49
C SER A 29 -7.91 -3.47 1.60
N VAL A 30 -7.84 -2.49 0.70
CA VAL A 30 -6.68 -2.31 -0.20
C VAL A 30 -5.44 -1.86 0.59
N ALA A 31 -5.59 -0.98 1.59
CA ALA A 31 -4.49 -0.61 2.48
C ALA A 31 -3.95 -1.82 3.27
N ARG A 32 -4.82 -2.71 3.75
CA ARG A 32 -4.40 -3.97 4.39
C ARG A 32 -3.65 -4.88 3.43
N MET A 33 -4.12 -5.02 2.19
CA MET A 33 -3.43 -5.80 1.16
C MET A 33 -2.03 -5.24 0.87
N ARG A 34 -1.87 -3.91 0.80
CA ARG A 34 -0.55 -3.27 0.64
C ARG A 34 0.37 -3.50 1.83
N ALA A 35 -0.15 -3.37 3.05
CA ALA A 35 0.63 -3.60 4.26
C ALA A 35 1.09 -5.06 4.39
N GLN A 36 0.23 -6.00 4.00
CA GLN A 36 0.58 -7.43 3.94
C GLN A 36 1.66 -7.70 2.87
N ASN A 37 1.63 -6.97 1.75
CA ASN A 37 2.64 -7.05 0.70
C ASN A 37 3.75 -5.99 0.89
N ARG A 38 4.47 -6.07 2.02
CA ARG A 38 5.50 -5.09 2.39
C ARG A 38 6.65 -4.98 1.38
N PHE A 39 7.06 -6.08 0.76
CA PHE A 39 8.11 -6.10 -0.26
C PHE A 39 7.50 -6.41 -1.62
N ARG A 40 7.46 -5.40 -2.48
CA ARG A 40 6.82 -5.50 -3.80
C ARG A 40 7.67 -6.25 -4.81
N THR A 41 8.98 -6.28 -4.60
CA THR A 41 9.93 -6.94 -5.49
C THR A 41 11.02 -7.67 -4.71
N GLY A 42 11.66 -8.66 -5.34
CA GLY A 42 12.80 -9.35 -4.76
C GLY A 42 14.01 -8.43 -4.51
N LEU A 43 14.14 -7.33 -5.25
CA LEU A 43 15.21 -6.34 -5.04
C LEU A 43 15.06 -5.62 -3.68
N GLU A 44 13.82 -5.31 -3.28
CA GLU A 44 13.56 -4.70 -1.97
C GLU A 44 13.88 -5.68 -0.83
N ILE A 45 13.60 -6.97 -1.03
CA ILE A 45 13.96 -8.02 -0.07
C ILE A 45 15.49 -8.10 0.05
N ALA A 46 16.20 -8.16 -1.09
CA ALA A 46 17.65 -8.24 -1.11
C ALA A 46 18.32 -7.02 -0.45
N GLN A 47 17.81 -5.82 -0.69
CA GLN A 47 18.31 -4.60 -0.05
C GLN A 47 18.05 -4.64 1.47
N TYR A 48 16.81 -4.94 1.89
CA TYR A 48 16.46 -5.00 3.31
C TYR A 48 17.30 -6.02 4.09
N THR A 49 17.55 -7.20 3.51
CA THR A 49 18.40 -8.21 4.14
C THR A 49 19.87 -7.79 4.14
N ALA A 50 20.37 -7.15 3.08
CA ALA A 50 21.72 -6.61 3.03
C ALA A 50 21.97 -5.54 4.11
N ASP A 51 20.99 -4.66 4.34
CA ASP A 51 21.07 -3.63 5.38
C ASP A 51 21.07 -4.21 6.80
N ILE A 52 20.41 -5.35 7.04
CA ILE A 52 20.45 -6.05 8.34
C ILE A 52 21.80 -6.72 8.60
N MET A 53 22.47 -7.21 7.55
CA MET A 53 23.74 -7.93 7.69
C MET A 53 24.96 -7.02 7.89
N ARG A 54 24.83 -5.71 7.61
CA ARG A 54 25.87 -4.70 7.85
C ARG A 54 25.85 -4.17 9.26
#